data_AF-A0A2T6BRL5-F1
#
_entry.id   AF-A0A2T6BRL5-F1
#
_cell.length_a   1.000
_cell.length_b   1.000
_cell.length_c   1.000
_cell.angle_alpha   90.00
_cell.angle_beta   90.00
_cell.angle_gamma   90.00
#
_symmetry.space_group_name_H-M   'P 1'
#
loop_
_entity.id
_entity.type
_entity.pdbx_description
1 polymer ?
#
loop_
_entity_poly.entity_id
_entity_poly.type
_entity_poly.pdbx_seq_one_letter_code
_entity_poly.pdbx_strand_id
1 'polypeptide(L)'
;MEKKNFGKRYPDELRARAVRMVLDHESEYRSRSAAISSVSQKVGCSRDSLRIWIKQHETDSGLRGGMTTAERDRIKELERENRQLRQANEILKKASAYFAQAELDRPFRK
;
A
#
# COMPACT_ATOMS: atom_id res chain seq x y z
N MET A 1 -2.67 3.51 14.92
CA MET A 1 -4.00 3.83 14.37
C MET A 1 -4.00 3.50 12.89
N GLU A 2 -4.51 2.32 12.56
CA GLU A 2 -4.75 1.88 11.19
C GLU A 2 -5.87 2.75 10.61
N LYS A 3 -5.59 3.54 9.57
CA LYS A 3 -6.64 4.30 8.90
C LYS A 3 -7.49 3.32 8.08
N LYS A 4 -8.46 2.68 8.73
CA LYS A 4 -9.53 1.95 8.03
C LYS A 4 -10.31 2.97 7.20
N ASN A 5 -10.02 2.97 5.91
CA ASN A 5 -10.61 3.91 4.96
C ASN A 5 -12.01 3.41 4.61
N PHE A 6 -13.04 3.92 5.29
CA PHE A 6 -14.45 3.53 5.13
C PHE A 6 -15.15 4.18 3.90
N GLY A 7 -14.40 4.56 2.86
CA GLY A 7 -15.02 4.69 1.54
C GLY A 7 -15.46 3.31 1.05
N LYS A 8 -16.51 3.20 0.22
CA LYS A 8 -17.03 1.94 -0.38
C LYS A 8 -15.92 1.18 -1.14
N ARG A 9 -15.01 0.56 -0.39
CA ARG A 9 -13.84 -0.14 -0.91
C ARG A 9 -14.26 -1.60 -0.97
N TYR A 10 -14.28 -2.15 -2.18
CA TYR A 10 -14.56 -3.56 -2.37
C TYR A 10 -13.67 -4.41 -1.46
N PRO A 11 -14.25 -5.39 -0.73
CA PRO A 11 -13.48 -6.33 0.08
C PRO A 11 -12.42 -7.03 -0.77
N ASP A 12 -11.24 -7.27 -0.22
CA ASP A 12 -10.14 -7.86 -1.00
C ASP A 12 -10.47 -9.30 -1.44
N GLU A 13 -11.26 -10.03 -0.67
CA GLU A 13 -11.81 -11.34 -1.06
C GLU A 13 -12.69 -11.25 -2.32
N LEU A 14 -13.54 -10.22 -2.39
CA LEU A 14 -14.40 -9.98 -3.56
C LEU A 14 -13.55 -9.66 -4.78
N ARG A 15 -12.50 -8.84 -4.61
CA ARG A 15 -11.55 -8.52 -5.69
C ARG A 15 -10.85 -9.77 -6.20
N ALA A 16 -10.26 -10.56 -5.31
CA ALA A 16 -9.54 -11.77 -5.65
C ALA A 16 -10.45 -12.78 -6.35
N ARG A 17 -11.68 -12.94 -5.85
CA ARG A 17 -12.70 -13.80 -6.49
C ARG A 17 -13.07 -13.31 -7.89
N ALA A 18 -13.30 -12.00 -8.06
CA ALA A 18 -13.67 -11.43 -9.35
C ALA A 18 -12.56 -11.58 -10.39
N VAL A 19 -11.30 -11.34 -10.00
CA VAL A 19 -10.12 -11.53 -10.86
C VAL A 19 -10.02 -12.99 -11.30
N ARG A 20 -10.06 -13.93 -10.35
CA ARG A 20 -10.03 -15.37 -10.65
C ARG A 20 -11.14 -15.80 -11.59
N MET A 21 -12.37 -15.35 -11.36
CA MET A 21 -13.51 -15.65 -12.24
C MET A 21 -13.30 -15.17 -13.68
N VAL A 22 -12.64 -14.03 -13.89
CA VAL A 22 -12.30 -13.58 -15.25
C VAL A 22 -11.23 -14.45 -15.88
N LEU A 23 -10.18 -14.80 -15.13
CA LEU A 23 -9.05 -15.58 -15.66
C LEU A 23 -9.45 -17.03 -15.97
N ASP A 24 -10.22 -17.67 -15.08
CA ASP A 24 -10.64 -19.07 -15.24
C ASP A 24 -11.58 -19.26 -16.43
N HIS A 25 -12.47 -18.29 -16.67
CA HIS A 25 -13.48 -18.35 -17.73
C HIS A 25 -13.11 -17.52 -18.96
N GLU A 26 -11.89 -17.00 -19.09
CA GLU A 26 -11.53 -16.05 -20.16
C GLU A 26 -11.78 -16.64 -21.56
N SER A 27 -11.48 -17.94 -21.72
CA SER A 27 -11.63 -18.67 -22.99
C SER A 27 -13.08 -18.90 -23.43
N GLU A 28 -14.04 -18.79 -22.51
CA GLU A 28 -15.47 -18.98 -22.78
C GLU A 28 -16.11 -17.74 -23.42
N TYR A 29 -15.42 -16.60 -23.39
CA TYR A 29 -15.91 -15.34 -23.96
C TYR A 29 -15.18 -15.00 -25.25
N ARG A 30 -15.86 -14.27 -26.14
CA ARG A 30 -15.28 -13.75 -27.40
C ARG A 30 -14.01 -12.91 -27.20
N SER A 31 -13.85 -12.27 -26.03
CA SER A 31 -12.66 -11.50 -25.69
C SER A 31 -12.56 -11.31 -24.18
N ARG A 32 -11.36 -11.03 -23.69
CA ARG A 32 -11.11 -10.59 -22.30
C ARG A 32 -12.03 -9.45 -21.87
N SER A 33 -12.24 -8.48 -22.76
CA SER A 33 -13.10 -7.33 -22.50
C SER A 33 -14.57 -7.75 -22.26
N ALA A 34 -15.05 -8.76 -22.97
CA ALA A 34 -16.39 -9.32 -22.77
C ALA A 34 -16.49 -10.08 -21.45
N ALA A 35 -15.47 -10.88 -21.10
CA ALA A 35 -15.38 -11.56 -19.81
C ALA A 35 -15.41 -10.57 -18.64
N ILE A 36 -14.60 -9.50 -18.70
CA ILE A 36 -14.58 -8.45 -17.67
C ILE A 36 -15.96 -7.79 -17.54
N SER A 37 -16.61 -7.44 -18.64
CA SER A 37 -17.95 -6.84 -18.60
C SER A 37 -18.97 -7.76 -17.93
N SER A 38 -19.04 -9.02 -18.34
CA SER A 38 -19.98 -10.00 -17.78
C SER A 38 -19.73 -10.25 -16.29
N VAL A 39 -18.48 -10.50 -15.89
CA VAL A 39 -18.13 -10.74 -14.49
C VAL A 39 -18.36 -9.50 -13.63
N SER A 40 -18.06 -8.30 -14.14
CA SER A 40 -18.30 -7.06 -13.39
C SER A 40 -19.79 -6.85 -13.06
N GLN A 41 -20.69 -7.18 -14.00
CA GLN A 41 -22.13 -7.16 -13.78
C GLN A 41 -22.56 -8.23 -12.76
N LYS A 42 -22.02 -9.46 -12.89
CA LYS A 42 -22.35 -10.59 -12.00
C LYS A 42 -21.91 -10.35 -10.55
N VAL A 43 -20.75 -9.73 -10.35
CA VAL A 43 -20.17 -9.44 -9.03
C VAL A 43 -20.69 -8.12 -8.44
N GLY A 44 -21.24 -7.23 -9.27
CA GLY A 44 -21.72 -5.92 -8.85
C GLY A 44 -20.57 -4.94 -8.60
N CYS A 45 -19.55 -4.95 -9.46
CA CYS A 45 -18.43 -4.01 -9.40
C CYS A 45 -18.27 -3.21 -10.70
N SER A 46 -17.52 -2.11 -10.65
CA SER A 46 -17.20 -1.34 -11.86
C SER A 46 -16.25 -2.12 -12.77
N ARG A 47 -16.57 -2.17 -14.07
CA ARG A 47 -15.73 -2.76 -15.11
C ARG A 47 -14.30 -2.23 -15.09
N ASP A 48 -14.13 -0.92 -14.89
CA ASP A 48 -12.80 -0.31 -14.84
C ASP A 48 -12.03 -0.72 -13.58
N SER A 49 -12.72 -0.86 -12.44
CA SER A 49 -12.09 -1.38 -11.22
C SER A 49 -11.59 -2.81 -11.42
N LEU A 50 -12.40 -3.67 -12.01
CA LEU A 50 -12.03 -5.06 -12.29
C LEU A 50 -10.84 -5.13 -13.27
N ARG A 51 -10.81 -4.28 -14.30
CA ARG A 51 -9.67 -4.18 -15.22
C ARG A 51 -8.38 -3.79 -14.51
N ILE A 52 -8.44 -2.85 -13.57
CA ILE A 52 -7.29 -2.42 -12.76
C ILE A 52 -6.81 -3.57 -11.87
N TRP A 53 -7.71 -4.32 -11.24
CA TRP A 53 -7.33 -5.45 -10.39
C TRP A 53 -6.66 -6.57 -11.18
N ILE A 54 -7.17 -6.90 -12.38
CA ILE A 54 -6.53 -7.89 -13.25
C ILE A 54 -5.12 -7.41 -13.63
N LYS A 55 -4.96 -6.14 -14.03
CA LYS A 55 -3.64 -5.59 -14.36
C LYS A 55 -2.68 -5.65 -13.16
N GLN A 56 -3.14 -5.32 -11.96
CA GLN A 56 -2.32 -5.41 -10.76
C GLN A 56 -1.98 -6.88 -10.44
N HIS A 57 -2.92 -7.81 -10.60
CA HIS A 57 -2.67 -9.24 -10.43
C HIS A 57 -1.62 -9.77 -11.41
N GLU A 58 -1.68 -9.36 -12.68
CA GLU A 58 -0.65 -9.70 -13.68
C GLU A 58 0.73 -9.17 -13.27
N THR A 59 0.79 -7.95 -12.73
CA THR A 59 2.04 -7.39 -12.21
C THR A 59 2.54 -8.16 -10.99
N ASP A 60 1.66 -8.47 -10.04
CA ASP A 60 1.99 -9.22 -8.82
C ASP A 60 2.42 -10.67 -9.15
N SER A 61 1.93 -11.23 -10.25
CA SER A 61 2.30 -12.56 -10.76
C SER A 61 3.54 -12.54 -11.67
N GLY A 62 4.14 -11.38 -11.93
CA GLY A 62 5.29 -11.23 -12.82
C GLY A 62 5.00 -11.34 -14.32
N LEU A 63 3.72 -11.47 -14.72
CA LEU A 63 3.29 -11.50 -16.12
C LEU A 63 3.41 -10.13 -16.80
N ARG A 64 3.46 -9.07 -16.00
CA ARG A 64 3.54 -7.69 -16.49
C ARG A 64 4.55 -6.90 -15.66
N GLY A 65 5.43 -6.17 -16.33
CA GLY A 65 6.31 -5.22 -15.66
C GLY A 65 5.53 -4.13 -14.91
N GLY A 66 6.04 -3.73 -13.75
CA GLY A 66 5.45 -2.72 -12.90
C GLY A 66 5.74 -2.98 -11.42
N MET A 67 5.32 -2.05 -10.57
CA MET A 67 5.46 -2.16 -9.13
C MET A 67 4.38 -3.10 -8.56
N THR A 68 4.83 -4.17 -7.93
CA THR A 68 3.97 -5.13 -7.23
C THR A 68 3.32 -4.49 -6.00
N THR A 69 2.22 -5.08 -5.55
CA THR A 69 1.55 -4.68 -4.31
C THR A 69 2.49 -4.83 -3.10
N ALA A 70 3.29 -5.89 -3.07
CA ALA A 70 4.26 -6.16 -2.00
C ALA A 70 5.37 -5.09 -1.94
N GLU A 71 5.96 -4.73 -3.08
CA GLU A 71 6.95 -3.65 -3.15
C GLU A 71 6.35 -2.32 -2.68
N ARG A 72 5.12 -2.02 -3.09
CA ARG A 72 4.42 -0.79 -2.70
C ARG A 72 4.22 -0.70 -1.20
N ASP A 73 3.85 -1.81 -0.57
CA ASP A 73 3.63 -1.83 0.87
C ASP A 73 4.94 -1.80 1.65
N ARG A 74 6.01 -2.43 1.13
CA ARG A 74 7.35 -2.32 1.71
C ARG A 74 7.87 -0.88 1.68
N ILE A 75 7.69 -0.15 0.58
CA ILE A 75 8.09 1.25 0.48
C ILE A 75 7.35 2.11 1.52
N LYS A 76 6.03 1.94 1.66
CA LYS A 76 5.27 2.69 2.66
C LYS A 76 5.75 2.44 4.09
N GLU A 77 6.08 1.19 4.41
CA GLU A 77 6.59 0.84 5.74
C GLU A 77 7.95 1.49 5.98
N LEU A 78 8.87 1.38 5.01
CA LEU A 78 10.18 2.02 5.09
C LEU A 78 10.09 3.54 5.21
N GLU A 79 9.19 4.19 4.46
CA GLU A 79 8.95 5.62 4.59
C GLU A 79 8.42 5.99 5.98
N ARG A 80 7.57 5.15 6.57
CA ARG A 80 7.06 5.35 7.92
C ARG A 80 8.17 5.23 8.95
N GLU A 81 8.97 4.18 8.87
CA GLU A 81 10.11 3.97 9.74
C GLU A 81 11.11 5.13 9.61
N ASN A 82 11.41 5.56 8.39
CA ASN A 82 12.32 6.69 8.16
C ASN A 82 11.80 7.98 8.80
N ARG A 83 10.49 8.26 8.71
CA ARG A 83 9.88 9.41 9.41
C ARG A 83 10.03 9.31 10.93
N GLN A 84 9.81 8.12 11.50
CA GLN A 84 9.96 7.90 12.95
C GLN A 84 11.42 8.08 13.39
N LEU A 85 12.37 7.50 12.66
CA LEU A 85 13.80 7.63 12.93
C LEU A 85 14.26 9.08 12.84
N ARG A 86 13.80 9.83 11.84
CA ARG A 86 14.08 11.27 11.74
C ARG A 86 13.54 12.03 12.95
N GLN A 87 12.31 11.74 13.37
CA GLN A 87 11.73 12.38 14.55
C GLN A 87 12.51 12.06 15.84
N ALA A 88 12.90 10.80 16.03
CA ALA A 88 13.71 10.38 17.18
C ALA A 88 15.08 11.08 17.18
N ASN A 89 15.77 11.13 16.04
CA ASN A 89 17.03 11.84 15.91
C ASN A 89 16.91 13.33 16.24
N GLU A 90 15.83 13.98 15.83
CA GLU A 90 15.60 15.40 16.19
C GLU A 90 15.38 15.60 17.69
N ILE A 91 14.69 14.67 18.36
CA ILE A 91 14.55 14.69 19.83
C ILE A 91 15.91 14.53 20.51
N LEU A 92 16.72 13.57 20.06
CA LEU A 92 18.04 13.30 20.62
C LEU A 92 19.00 14.48 20.43
N LYS A 93 18.98 15.14 19.26
CA LYS A 93 19.76 16.36 19.03
C LYS A 93 19.36 17.48 19.99
N LYS A 94 18.06 17.72 20.17
CA LYS A 94 17.55 18.74 21.10
C LYS A 94 17.94 18.43 22.54
N ALA A 95 17.81 17.18 22.97
CA ALA A 95 18.23 16.74 24.29
C ALA A 95 19.74 16.95 24.48
N SER A 96 20.55 16.55 23.50
CA SER A 96 22.01 16.74 23.54
C SER A 96 22.40 18.22 23.66
N ALA A 97 21.75 19.10 22.89
CA ALA A 97 21.96 20.54 22.99
C ALA A 97 21.56 21.10 24.37
N TYR A 98 20.43 20.64 24.91
CA TYR A 98 19.97 21.04 26.25
C TYR A 98 20.96 20.63 27.34
N PHE A 99 21.44 19.38 27.32
CA PHE A 99 22.42 18.90 28.30
C PHE A 99 23.78 19.59 28.15
N ALA A 100 24.24 19.84 26.92
CA ALA A 100 25.48 20.58 26.69
C ALA A 100 25.41 22.00 27.28
N GLN A 101 24.27 22.69 27.12
CA GLN A 101 24.06 24.01 27.73
C GLN A 101 24.06 23.92 29.28
N ALA A 102 23.38 22.94 29.85
CA ALA A 102 23.32 22.75 31.30
C ALA A 102 24.69 22.46 31.94
N GLU A 103 25.59 21.75 31.23
CA GLU A 103 26.97 21.54 31.69
C GLU A 103 27.79 22.84 31.67
N LEU A 104 27.58 23.72 30.69
CA LEU A 104 28.24 25.03 30.65
C LEU A 104 27.79 25.96 31.77
N ASP A 105 26.50 25.90 32.15
CA ASP A 105 25.93 26.75 33.20
C ASP A 105 26.22 26.24 34.62
N ARG A 106 26.91 25.09 34.76
CA ARG A 106 27.22 24.50 36.06
C ARG A 106 28.38 25.25 36.75
N PRO A 107 28.20 25.78 37.96
CA PRO A 107 29.30 26.42 38.68
C PRO A 107 30.36 25.38 39.04
N PHE A 108 31.62 25.67 38.68
CA PHE A 108 32.77 24.89 39.13
C PHE A 108 32.82 24.93 40.66
N ARG A 109 32.48 23.81 41.31
CA ARG A 109 32.77 23.63 42.74
C ARG A 109 34.28 23.45 42.89
N LYS A 110 34.93 24.42 43.53
CA LYS A 110 36.30 24.32 44.05
C LYS A 110 36.35 23.40 45.26
#